data_AF-K2A9R0-F1
#
_entry.id   AF-K2A9R0-F1
#
_cell.length_a   1.000
_cell.length_b   1.000
_cell.length_c   1.000
_cell.angle_alpha   90.00
_cell.angle_beta   90.00
_cell.angle_gamma   90.00
#
_symmetry.space_group_name_H-M   'P 1'
#
loop_
_entity.id
_entity.type
_entity.pdbx_description
1 polymer ?
#
loop_
_entity_poly.entity_id
_entity_poly.type
_entity_poly.pdbx_seq_one_letter_code
_entity_poly.pdbx_strand_id
1 'polypeptide(L)' 'MRLIIQSLVTGRFLAPSMDGGEPVWVRSLRESGGGVSADMDQCAQLMMDNTDSDDRAVVIDLDRLGTVNDY' A
#
# COMPACT_ATOMS: atom_id res chain seq x y z
N MET A 1 -4.50 -4.50 -11.74
CA MET A 1 -4.24 -3.29 -10.93
C MET A 1 -3.49 -3.72 -9.69
N ARG A 2 -2.37 -3.05 -9.39
CA ARG A 2 -1.48 -3.41 -8.28
C ARG A 2 -1.35 -2.18 -7.41
N LEU A 3 -2.28 -2.05 -6.47
CA LEU A 3 -2.37 -0.89 -5.59
C LEU A 3 -1.60 -1.17 -4.32
N ILE A 4 -0.72 -0.25 -3.94
CA ILE A 4 -0.02 -0.28 -2.66
C ILE A 4 -0.33 1.00 -1.90
N ILE A 5 -0.30 0.93 -0.57
CA ILE A 5 -0.45 2.10 0.28
C ILE A 5 0.93 2.41 0.84
N GLN A 6 1.39 3.65 0.66
CA GLN A 6 2.68 4.12 1.17
C GLN A 6 2.49 5.33 2.06
N SER A 7 3.11 5.30 3.25
CA SER A 7 3.27 6.43 4.14
C SER A 7 4.26 7.44 3.56
N LEU A 8 3.84 8.69 3.36
CA LEU A 8 4.77 9.76 2.94
C LEU A 8 5.66 10.25 4.10
N VAL A 9 5.27 10.01 5.35
CA VAL A 9 6.05 10.42 6.53
C VAL A 9 7.16 9.43 6.82
N THR A 10 6.83 8.14 6.88
CA THR A 10 7.78 7.09 7.31
C THR A 10 8.39 6.32 6.14
N GLY A 11 7.83 6.44 4.94
CA GLY A 11 8.23 5.65 3.77
C GLY A 11 7.85 4.17 3.86
N ARG A 12 7.06 3.78 4.87
CA ARG A 12 6.57 2.41 5.05
C ARG A 12 5.41 2.12 4.11
N PHE A 13 5.16 0.85 3.86
CA PHE A 13 4.06 0.34 3.06
C PHE A 13 3.07 -0.40 3.95
N LEU A 14 1.78 -0.17 3.78
CA LEU A 14 0.74 -0.93 4.46
C LEU A 14 0.48 -2.19 3.66
N ALA A 15 0.80 -3.35 4.23
CA ALA A 15 0.56 -4.65 3.62
C ALA A 15 -0.48 -5.44 4.45
N PRO A 16 -1.48 -6.07 3.81
CA PRO A 16 -2.35 -7.01 4.51
C PRO A 16 -1.51 -8.14 5.11
N SER A 17 -1.80 -8.52 6.36
CA SER A 17 -1.07 -9.62 7.01
C SER A 17 -1.40 -10.94 6.32
N MET A 18 -0.36 -11.72 5.97
CA MET A 18 -0.54 -13.05 5.36
C MET A 18 -1.30 -14.03 6.25
N ASP A 19 -1.24 -13.83 7.57
CA ASP A 19 -1.86 -14.72 8.57
C ASP A 19 -3.35 -14.41 8.78
N GLY A 20 -3.92 -13.48 8.00
CA GLY A 20 -5.32 -13.06 8.14
C GLY A 20 -5.58 -12.09 9.30
N GLY A 21 -4.52 -11.52 9.86
CA GLY A 21 -4.59 -10.48 10.89
C GLY A 21 -4.73 -9.06 10.33
N GLU A 22 -4.62 -8.09 11.23
CA GLU A 22 -4.61 -6.66 10.90
C GLU A 22 -3.47 -6.32 9.93
N PRO A 23 -3.67 -5.37 9.00
CA PRO A 23 -2.62 -4.96 8.07
C PRO A 23 -1.46 -4.31 8.82
N VAL A 24 -0.24 -4.59 8.38
CA VAL A 24 0.98 -4.15 9.07
C VAL A 24 1.81 -3.23 8.20
N TRP A 25 2.38 -2.20 8.83
CA TRP A 25 3.31 -1.28 8.19
C TRP A 25 4.70 -1.90 8.08
N VAL A 26 5.12 -2.19 6.85
CA VAL A 26 6.39 -2.83 6.53
C VAL A 26 7.26 -1.94 5.67
N ARG A 27 8.58 -2.07 5.79
CA ARG A 27 9.51 -1.30 4.95
C ARG A 27 9.72 -1.95 3.58
N SER A 28 9.46 -3.25 3.47
CA SER A 28 9.73 -4.04 2.27
C SER A 28 8.48 -4.81 1.85
N LEU A 29 7.84 -4.42 0.76
CA LEU A 29 6.75 -5.18 0.15
C LEU A 29 7.16 -6.61 -0.23
N ARG A 30 8.44 -6.81 -0.59
CA ARG A 30 9.00 -8.13 -0.91
C ARG A 30 8.96 -9.09 0.29
N GLU A 31 9.18 -8.57 1.50
CA GLU A 31 9.18 -9.38 2.72
C GLU A 31 7.73 -9.71 3.15
N SER A 32 6.78 -8.85 2.80
CA SER A 32 5.35 -9.03 3.11
C SER A 32 4.53 -9.66 1.99
N GLY A 33 5.17 -10.37 1.05
CA GLY A 33 4.43 -11.15 0.04
C GLY A 33 3.77 -10.35 -1.05
N GLY A 34 4.17 -9.11 -1.25
CA GLY A 34 3.69 -8.25 -2.32
C GLY A 34 2.71 -7.19 -1.86
N GLY A 35 2.02 -7.33 -0.73
CA GLY A 35 1.22 -6.27 -0.10
C GLY A 35 0.29 -5.48 -1.04
N VAL A 36 -0.10 -6.07 -2.17
CA VAL A 36 -0.82 -5.40 -3.26
C VAL A 36 -2.29 -5.72 -3.14
N SER A 37 -3.10 -4.67 -3.06
CA SER A 37 -4.54 -4.78 -3.21
C SER A 37 -4.90 -4.62 -4.69
N ALA A 38 -5.86 -5.43 -5.13
CA ALA A 38 -6.42 -5.30 -6.48
C ALA A 38 -7.61 -4.33 -6.54
N ASP A 39 -8.08 -3.85 -5.37
CA ASP A 39 -9.28 -3.06 -5.23
C ASP A 39 -8.99 -1.73 -4.51
N MET A 40 -9.45 -0.62 -5.12
CA MET A 40 -9.17 0.73 -4.64
C MET A 40 -10.02 1.09 -3.41
N ASP A 41 -11.24 0.59 -3.33
CA ASP A 41 -12.15 0.84 -2.23
C ASP A 41 -11.64 0.17 -0.95
N GLN A 42 -11.20 -1.09 -1.08
CA GLN A 42 -10.50 -1.80 -0.01
C GLN A 42 -9.22 -1.08 0.42
N CYS A 43 -8.44 -0.53 -0.52
CA CYS A 43 -7.26 0.28 -0.17
C CYS A 43 -7.63 1.55 0.60
N ALA A 44 -8.68 2.25 0.20
CA ALA A 44 -9.15 3.45 0.88
C ALA A 44 -9.66 3.13 2.29
N GLN A 45 -10.40 2.03 2.47
CA GLN A 45 -10.84 1.53 3.77
C GLN A 45 -9.65 1.18 4.67
N LEU A 46 -8.71 0.38 4.18
CA LEU A 46 -7.50 0.01 4.93
C LEU A 46 -6.67 1.23 5.31
N MET A 47 -6.53 2.18 4.40
CA MET A 47 -5.87 3.46 4.67
C MET A 47 -6.60 4.21 5.79
N MET A 48 -7.90 4.43 5.69
CA MET A 48 -8.66 5.17 6.71
C MET A 48 -8.61 4.50 8.09
N ASP A 49 -8.58 3.17 8.13
CA ASP A 49 -8.60 2.39 9.36
C ASP A 49 -7.20 2.26 10.01
N ASN A 50 -6.13 2.27 9.20
CA ASN A 50 -4.76 1.97 9.67
C ASN A 50 -3.74 3.11 9.47
N THR A 51 -4.19 4.24 8.91
CA THR A 51 -3.37 5.46 8.73
C THR A 51 -3.93 6.56 9.63
N ASP A 52 -3.06 7.11 10.48
CA ASP A 52 -3.38 8.33 11.21
C ASP A 52 -3.27 9.56 10.28
N SER A 53 -4.05 10.62 10.51
CA SER A 53 -4.02 11.83 9.67
C SER A 53 -2.63 12.45 9.54
N ASP A 54 -1.72 12.19 10.49
CA ASP A 54 -0.33 12.64 10.42
C ASP A 54 0.51 11.88 9.39
N ASP A 55 0.27 10.58 9.19
CA ASP A 55 1.15 9.67 8.45
C ASP A 55 1.13 9.91 6.92
N ARG A 56 0.12 10.65 6.44
CA ARG A 56 -0.07 11.03 5.03
C ARG A 56 0.09 9.86 4.06
N ALA A 57 -0.65 8.77 4.29
CA ALA A 57 -0.61 7.65 3.38
C ALA A 57 -1.24 8.00 2.02
N VAL A 58 -0.66 7.44 0.96
CA VAL A 58 -1.14 7.58 -0.41
C VAL A 58 -1.27 6.21 -1.08
N VAL A 59 -2.28 6.06 -1.94
CA VAL A 59 -2.44 4.85 -2.77
C VAL A 59 -1.65 5.05 -4.06
N ILE A 60 -0.74 4.13 -4.35
CA ILE A 60 0.10 4.12 -5.55
C ILE A 60 -0.30 2.93 -6.40
N ASP A 61 -0.67 3.16 -7.65
CA ASP A 61 -0.90 2.10 -8.63
C ASP A 61 0.40 1.76 -9.38
N LEU A 62 0.95 0.59 -9.07
CA LEU A 62 2.16 0.07 -9.71
C LEU A 62 1.93 -0.32 -11.17
N ASP A 63 0.69 -0.57 -11.57
CA ASP A 63 0.34 -0.89 -12.95
C ASP A 63 0.46 0.35 -13.85
N ARG A 64 0.02 1.49 -13.34
CA ARG A 64 0.19 2.81 -13.96
C ARG A 64 1.63 3.31 -13.90
N LEU A 65 2.38 2.98 -12.84
CA LEU A 65 3.80 3.32 -12.75
C LEU A 65 4.63 2.60 -13.83
N GLY A 66 4.21 1.39 -14.24
CA GLY A 66 4.87 0.60 -15.28
C GLY A 66 4.49 0.97 -16.72
N THR A 67 3.57 1.91 -16.94
CA THR A 67 3.00 2.18 -18.28
C THR A 67 3.24 3.58 -18.83
N VAL A 68 3.94 4.48 -18.11
CA VAL A 68 4.24 5.83 -18.60
C VAL A 68 5.68 6.23 -18.25
N ASN A 69 6.52 6.30 -19.30
CA ASN A 69 7.96 6.63 -19.34
C ASN A 69 8.88 5.47 -18.94
N ASP A 70 9.66 4.86 -19.83
CA ASP A 70 10.56 5.52 -20.81
C ASP A 70 10.71 4.66 -22.09
N TYR A 71 10.33 5.23 -23.24
CA TYR A 71 10.72 4.83 -24.60
C TYR A 71 11.34 6.06 -25.26
#